data_AF-A0A259FP06-F1
#
_entry.id   AF-A0A259FP06-F1
#
_cell.length_a   1.000
_cell.length_b   1.000
_cell.length_c   1.000
_cell.angle_alpha   90.00
_cell.angle_beta   90.00
_cell.angle_gamma   90.00
#
_symmetry.space_group_name_H-M   'P 1'
#
loop_
_entity.id
_entity.type
_entity.pdbx_description
1 polymer ?
#
loop_
_entity_poly.entity_id
_entity_poly.type
_entity_poly.pdbx_seq_one_letter_code
_entity_poly.pdbx_strand_id
1 'polypeptide(L)'
;MHSNPMNAGFPPDPDPSLVIAARMHQRLSQSLLDLGRQVQASIPFVWGPFERACSRIAHDQSSPSQLAAYCELVLALHSGDLASAEQLFQELSQPTAPWGGVQIWRFADPAENPVSRRYERLFNTDPEQDFLICPPEPDEALRCERRVAAALALLERCDPDSHAELLVLIKEIVLASGPKTPGAMTFDGASSFMLFGAILLNVNGHESVLQTAEALIHESSHNLLFGLCADGSLTGNPENERYDSPLRLDPRPMDGIVHATFVLARMYQGIRRLVDSGGLSAEQTEEAHTMLALSASKYEEGWRTVSVHAQLTPLGNRVMQRAHAYMTPYLGTSPLQMLAGDERARQHDAAAP
;
A
#
# COMPACT_ATOMS: atom_id res chain seq x y z
N MET A 1 -7.38 26.35 9.04
CA MET A 1 -5.92 26.29 8.86
C MET A 1 -5.66 25.25 7.78
N HIS A 2 -5.14 25.64 6.61
CA HIS A 2 -4.81 24.68 5.56
C HIS A 2 -3.54 23.94 6.00
N SER A 3 -3.68 22.68 6.41
CA SER A 3 -2.56 21.77 6.63
C SER A 3 -1.75 21.73 5.33
N ASN A 4 -0.50 22.20 5.39
CA ASN A 4 0.41 22.05 4.27
C ASN A 4 0.62 20.53 4.06
N PRO A 5 0.30 19.95 2.90
CA PRO A 5 0.55 18.53 2.64
C PRO A 5 2.03 18.14 2.83
N MET A 6 2.93 19.13 2.84
CA MET A 6 4.34 18.96 3.18
C MET A 6 4.61 18.66 4.67
N ASN A 7 3.60 18.69 5.54
CA ASN A 7 3.72 18.31 6.94
C ASN A 7 3.40 16.83 7.20
N ALA A 8 2.90 16.09 6.20
CA ALA A 8 2.79 14.64 6.23
C ALA A 8 4.18 14.04 6.36
N GLY A 9 4.43 13.21 7.37
CA GLY A 9 5.66 12.44 7.34
C GLY A 9 5.88 11.68 8.61
N PHE A 10 5.51 10.41 8.47
CA PHE A 10 5.87 9.29 9.29
C PHE A 10 4.85 8.81 10.32
N PRO A 11 4.41 9.55 11.36
CA PRO A 11 3.31 9.05 12.19
C PRO A 11 2.02 8.98 11.36
N PRO A 12 1.16 7.98 11.63
CA PRO A 12 -0.11 7.84 10.94
C PRO A 12 -0.99 9.06 11.23
N ASP A 13 -1.54 9.66 10.18
CA ASP A 13 -2.43 10.82 10.31
C ASP A 13 -3.45 10.83 9.15
N PRO A 14 -4.75 10.68 9.42
CA PRO A 14 -5.76 10.66 8.37
C PRO A 14 -5.87 11.98 7.62
N ASP A 15 -5.59 13.13 8.25
CA ASP A 15 -5.81 14.45 7.63
C ASP A 15 -4.87 14.72 6.44
N PRO A 16 -3.53 14.58 6.57
CA PRO A 16 -2.64 14.67 5.43
C PRO A 16 -2.87 13.57 4.40
N SER A 17 -3.23 12.35 4.84
CA SER A 17 -3.52 11.23 3.94
C SER A 17 -4.76 11.49 3.09
N LEU A 18 -5.78 12.17 3.62
CA LEU A 18 -6.95 12.63 2.85
C LEU A 18 -6.54 13.62 1.75
N VAL A 19 -5.64 14.56 2.07
CA VAL A 19 -5.13 15.53 1.08
C VAL A 19 -4.32 14.83 -0.01
N ILE A 20 -3.53 13.82 0.35
CA ILE A 20 -2.74 13.01 -0.59
C ILE A 20 -3.67 12.22 -1.52
N ALA A 21 -4.64 11.49 -0.97
CA ALA A 21 -5.63 10.74 -1.75
C ALA A 21 -6.45 11.66 -2.65
N ALA A 22 -6.94 12.79 -2.15
CA ALA A 22 -7.68 13.76 -2.94
C ALA A 22 -6.85 14.30 -4.12
N ARG A 23 -5.56 14.55 -3.91
CA ARG A 23 -4.67 14.99 -4.99
C ARG A 23 -4.52 13.95 -6.08
N MET A 24 -4.33 12.66 -5.73
CA MET A 24 -4.26 11.57 -6.70
C MET A 24 -5.50 11.54 -7.59
N HIS A 25 -6.67 11.61 -6.97
CA HIS A 25 -7.95 11.60 -7.65
C HIS A 25 -8.19 12.85 -8.54
N GLN A 26 -7.84 14.04 -8.05
CA GLN A 26 -7.93 15.28 -8.82
C GLN A 26 -7.03 15.23 -10.07
N ARG A 27 -5.81 14.71 -9.93
CA ARG A 27 -4.87 14.56 -11.05
C ARG A 27 -5.35 13.54 -12.08
N LEU A 28 -5.87 12.40 -11.63
CA LEU A 28 -6.47 11.40 -12.50
C LEU A 28 -7.62 12.02 -13.33
N SER A 29 -8.54 12.72 -12.66
CA SER A 29 -9.64 13.42 -13.33
C SER A 29 -9.14 14.44 -14.35
N GLN A 30 -8.14 15.26 -13.98
CA GLN A 30 -7.61 16.28 -14.88
C GLN A 30 -6.97 15.65 -16.13
N SER A 31 -6.15 14.60 -15.94
CA SER A 31 -5.52 13.87 -17.04
C SER A 31 -6.56 13.26 -17.98
N LEU A 32 -7.59 12.60 -17.43
CA LEU A 32 -8.69 12.04 -18.22
C LEU A 32 -9.42 13.10 -19.05
N LEU A 33 -9.75 14.25 -18.45
CA LEU A 33 -10.38 15.35 -19.18
C LEU A 33 -9.48 15.87 -20.31
N ASP A 34 -8.18 16.02 -20.07
CA ASP A 34 -7.23 16.49 -21.07
C ASP A 34 -7.06 15.49 -22.22
N LEU A 35 -6.95 14.19 -21.92
CA LEU A 35 -6.93 13.12 -22.92
C LEU A 35 -8.22 13.12 -23.75
N GLY A 36 -9.38 13.15 -23.08
CA GLY A 36 -10.67 13.18 -23.74
C GLY A 36 -10.80 14.36 -24.71
N ARG A 37 -10.40 15.57 -24.32
CA ARG A 37 -10.44 16.76 -25.20
C ARG A 37 -9.58 16.59 -26.44
N GLN A 38 -8.41 15.96 -26.30
CA GLN A 38 -7.48 15.75 -27.41
C GLN A 38 -7.99 14.73 -28.43
N VAL A 39 -8.70 13.69 -27.97
CA VAL A 39 -9.07 12.54 -28.83
C VAL A 39 -10.54 12.48 -29.22
N GLN A 40 -11.42 13.33 -28.68
CA GLN A 40 -12.87 13.30 -28.95
C GLN A 40 -13.27 13.40 -30.43
N ALA A 41 -12.40 13.95 -31.29
CA ALA A 41 -12.65 14.02 -32.73
C ALA A 41 -12.30 12.72 -33.47
N SER A 42 -11.51 11.84 -32.84
CA SER A 42 -10.92 10.65 -33.46
C SER A 42 -11.38 9.34 -32.82
N ILE A 43 -11.81 9.38 -31.57
CA ILE A 43 -12.29 8.22 -30.82
C ILE A 43 -13.74 8.48 -30.39
N PRO A 44 -14.69 7.60 -30.75
CA PRO A 44 -16.09 7.86 -30.46
C PRO A 44 -16.43 7.51 -29.00
N PHE A 45 -16.75 8.53 -28.21
CA PHE A 45 -17.36 8.41 -26.88
C PHE A 45 -18.26 9.60 -26.59
N VAL A 46 -19.14 9.48 -25.59
CA VAL A 46 -20.07 10.56 -25.24
C VAL A 46 -19.45 11.44 -24.16
N TRP A 47 -19.19 12.71 -24.50
CA TRP A 47 -18.52 13.67 -23.61
C TRP A 47 -19.23 13.86 -22.26
N GLY A 48 -20.55 14.06 -22.26
CA GLY A 48 -21.30 14.38 -21.04
C GLY A 48 -21.21 13.33 -19.94
N PRO A 49 -21.47 12.03 -20.22
CA PRO A 49 -21.23 10.94 -19.26
C PRO A 49 -19.77 10.83 -18.80
N PHE A 50 -18.80 10.96 -19.73
CA PHE A 50 -17.38 10.93 -19.44
C PHE A 50 -16.94 12.04 -18.47
N GLU A 51 -17.35 13.27 -18.74
CA GLU A 51 -17.07 14.44 -17.90
C GLU A 51 -17.67 14.27 -16.49
N ARG A 52 -18.90 13.73 -16.38
CA ARG A 52 -19.49 13.40 -15.08
C ARG A 52 -18.70 12.32 -14.34
N ALA A 53 -18.14 11.34 -15.05
CA ALA A 53 -17.30 10.32 -14.44
C ALA A 53 -15.99 10.90 -13.92
N CYS A 54 -15.34 11.77 -14.68
CA CYS A 54 -14.16 12.52 -14.23
C CYS A 54 -14.47 13.34 -12.97
N SER A 55 -15.61 14.04 -12.96
CA SER A 55 -16.05 14.79 -11.78
C SER A 55 -16.27 13.91 -10.55
N ARG A 56 -16.76 12.66 -10.70
CA ARG A 56 -16.88 11.72 -9.56
C ARG A 56 -15.51 11.28 -9.06
N ILE A 57 -14.59 10.97 -9.97
CA ILE A 57 -13.20 10.63 -9.64
C ILE A 57 -12.59 11.77 -8.81
N ALA A 58 -12.68 13.03 -9.27
CA ALA A 58 -12.13 14.19 -8.56
C ALA A 58 -12.64 14.37 -7.11
N HIS A 59 -13.82 13.85 -6.79
CA HIS A 59 -14.43 13.90 -5.46
C HIS A 59 -14.31 12.58 -4.69
N ASP A 60 -13.33 11.74 -5.05
CA ASP A 60 -13.01 10.50 -4.35
C ASP A 60 -14.13 9.43 -4.38
N GLN A 61 -15.05 9.53 -5.35
CA GLN A 61 -16.17 8.58 -5.51
C GLN A 61 -15.87 7.50 -6.56
N SER A 62 -14.59 7.14 -6.71
CA SER A 62 -14.10 6.19 -7.72
C SER A 62 -13.45 4.96 -7.12
N SER A 63 -13.53 3.84 -7.82
CA SER A 63 -12.81 2.61 -7.46
C SER A 63 -11.36 2.63 -7.97
N PRO A 64 -10.45 1.87 -7.35
CA PRO A 64 -9.11 1.61 -7.90
C PRO A 64 -9.13 1.12 -9.35
N SER A 65 -10.14 0.34 -9.74
CA SER A 65 -10.32 -0.13 -11.12
C SER A 65 -10.45 1.01 -12.16
N GLN A 66 -10.91 2.21 -11.78
CA GLN A 66 -10.96 3.35 -12.70
C GLN A 66 -9.58 3.96 -12.97
N LEU A 67 -8.67 3.98 -11.97
CA LEU A 67 -7.28 4.34 -12.22
C LEU A 67 -6.61 3.29 -13.11
N ALA A 68 -6.90 2.02 -12.86
CA ALA A 68 -6.41 0.91 -13.67
C ALA A 68 -6.87 1.02 -15.14
N ALA A 69 -8.15 1.29 -15.39
CA ALA A 69 -8.68 1.54 -16.73
C ALA A 69 -8.05 2.77 -17.39
N TYR A 70 -7.75 3.82 -16.62
CA TYR A 70 -6.97 4.96 -17.12
C TYR A 70 -5.55 4.56 -17.54
N CYS A 71 -4.84 3.76 -16.75
CA CYS A 71 -3.50 3.28 -17.10
C CYS A 71 -3.53 2.46 -18.40
N GLU A 72 -4.51 1.57 -18.55
CA GLU A 72 -4.72 0.82 -19.80
C GLU A 72 -5.06 1.75 -20.98
N LEU A 73 -5.84 2.81 -20.73
CA LEU A 73 -6.21 3.79 -21.76
C LEU A 73 -4.97 4.53 -22.26
N VAL A 74 -4.09 4.97 -21.36
CA VAL A 74 -2.83 5.63 -21.72
C VAL A 74 -1.96 4.70 -22.58
N LEU A 75 -1.86 3.41 -22.21
CA LEU A 75 -1.11 2.43 -22.98
C LEU A 75 -1.71 2.17 -24.37
N ALA A 76 -3.04 2.05 -24.46
CA ALA A 76 -3.75 1.87 -25.74
C ALA A 76 -3.57 3.08 -26.67
N LEU A 77 -3.70 4.29 -26.14
CA LEU A 77 -3.44 5.52 -26.88
C LEU A 77 -1.98 5.60 -27.35
N HIS A 78 -1.03 5.22 -26.50
CA HIS A 78 0.40 5.23 -26.83
C HIS A 78 0.75 4.23 -27.94
N SER A 79 0.13 3.04 -27.93
CA SER A 79 0.34 2.00 -28.95
C SER A 79 -0.47 2.23 -30.24
N GLY A 80 -1.35 3.23 -30.27
CA GLY A 80 -2.25 3.49 -31.39
C GLY A 80 -3.43 2.52 -31.50
N ASP A 81 -3.71 1.73 -30.45
CA ASP A 81 -4.86 0.85 -30.39
C ASP A 81 -6.15 1.63 -30.07
N LEU A 82 -6.69 2.26 -31.11
CA LEU A 82 -7.89 3.11 -31.00
C LEU A 82 -9.14 2.33 -30.59
N ALA A 83 -9.21 1.03 -30.91
CA ALA A 83 -10.36 0.19 -30.56
C ALA A 83 -10.41 -0.08 -29.06
N SER A 84 -9.27 -0.45 -28.46
CA SER A 84 -9.17 -0.59 -27.00
C SER A 84 -9.38 0.74 -26.29
N ALA A 85 -8.85 1.84 -26.83
CA ALA A 85 -9.06 3.16 -26.27
C ALA A 85 -10.54 3.58 -26.27
N GLU A 86 -11.27 3.31 -27.36
CA GLU A 86 -12.72 3.53 -27.43
C GLU A 86 -13.47 2.78 -26.32
N GLN A 87 -13.19 1.48 -26.17
CA GLN A 87 -13.82 0.64 -25.14
C GLN A 87 -13.54 1.17 -23.73
N LEU A 88 -12.31 1.60 -23.46
CA LEU A 88 -11.92 2.15 -22.16
C LEU A 88 -12.57 3.50 -21.87
N PHE A 89 -12.72 4.38 -22.87
CA PHE A 89 -13.51 5.60 -22.70
C PHE A 89 -14.98 5.29 -22.39
N GLN A 90 -15.57 4.29 -23.05
CA GLN A 90 -16.94 3.85 -22.79
C GLN A 90 -17.10 3.25 -21.40
N GLU A 91 -16.13 2.44 -20.94
CA GLU A 91 -16.08 1.89 -19.58
C GLU A 91 -15.99 3.01 -18.53
N LEU A 92 -15.02 3.92 -18.69
CA LEU A 92 -14.82 5.05 -17.79
C LEU A 92 -16.04 5.99 -17.75
N SER A 93 -16.83 6.05 -18.83
CA SER A 93 -18.06 6.83 -18.90
C SER A 93 -19.24 6.20 -18.15
N GLN A 94 -19.16 4.92 -17.80
CA GLN A 94 -20.27 4.25 -17.13
C GLN A 94 -20.52 4.84 -15.74
N PRO A 95 -21.80 4.96 -15.32
CA PRO A 95 -22.14 5.29 -13.95
C PRO A 95 -21.58 4.21 -13.01
N THR A 96 -20.87 4.64 -11.98
CA THR A 96 -20.42 3.78 -10.89
C THR A 96 -21.24 4.10 -9.65
N ALA A 97 -21.49 3.10 -8.81
CA ALA A 97 -22.07 3.35 -7.50
C ALA A 97 -21.10 4.23 -6.68
N PRO A 98 -21.60 5.16 -5.84
CA PRO A 98 -20.75 5.88 -4.92
C PRO A 98 -19.97 4.90 -4.03
N TRP A 99 -18.68 5.16 -3.84
CA TRP A 99 -17.84 4.31 -3.00
C TRP A 99 -18.22 4.48 -1.52
N GLY A 100 -18.47 3.36 -0.84
CA GLY A 100 -18.96 3.33 0.54
C GLY A 100 -18.08 2.47 1.44
N GLY A 101 -16.90 2.99 1.81
CA GLY A 101 -15.94 2.31 2.68
C GLY A 101 -15.15 1.17 2.00
N VAL A 102 -14.31 0.49 2.78
CA VAL A 102 -13.45 -0.59 2.29
C VAL A 102 -14.29 -1.79 1.84
N GLN A 103 -14.07 -2.24 0.61
CA GLN A 103 -14.67 -3.45 0.05
C GLN A 103 -13.67 -4.60 0.11
N ILE A 104 -14.11 -5.75 0.60
CA ILE A 104 -13.32 -6.99 0.58
C ILE A 104 -13.93 -7.92 -0.46
N TRP A 105 -13.13 -8.39 -1.41
CA TRP A 105 -13.60 -9.31 -2.44
C TRP A 105 -12.55 -10.38 -2.76
N ARG A 106 -13.02 -11.51 -3.29
CA ARG A 106 -12.19 -12.67 -3.60
C ARG A 106 -11.80 -12.64 -5.08
N PHE A 107 -10.52 -12.78 -5.35
CA PHE A 107 -9.98 -12.87 -6.69
C PHE A 107 -10.64 -14.03 -7.45
N ALA A 108 -11.15 -13.75 -8.64
CA ALA A 108 -11.83 -14.73 -9.49
C ALA A 108 -10.91 -15.17 -10.64
N ASP A 109 -11.30 -16.20 -11.38
CA ASP A 109 -10.52 -16.68 -12.52
C ASP A 109 -10.33 -15.54 -13.56
N PRO A 110 -9.09 -15.09 -13.86
CA PRO A 110 -8.80 -14.09 -14.87
C PRO A 110 -9.32 -14.43 -16.27
N ALA A 111 -9.49 -15.72 -16.59
CA ALA A 111 -10.06 -16.16 -17.86
C ALA A 111 -11.54 -15.77 -17.99
N GLU A 112 -12.27 -15.74 -16.87
CA GLU A 112 -13.72 -15.51 -16.82
C GLU A 112 -14.10 -14.13 -16.27
N ASN A 113 -13.22 -13.49 -15.50
CA ASN A 113 -13.48 -12.23 -14.82
C ASN A 113 -12.53 -11.11 -15.32
N PRO A 114 -13.03 -10.09 -16.03
CA PRO A 114 -12.20 -9.03 -16.60
C PRO A 114 -11.52 -8.15 -15.53
N VAL A 115 -12.14 -7.96 -14.36
CA VAL A 115 -11.54 -7.18 -13.26
C VAL A 115 -10.35 -7.93 -12.68
N SER A 116 -10.49 -9.24 -12.43
CA SER A 116 -9.39 -10.08 -11.92
C SER A 116 -8.24 -10.14 -12.93
N ARG A 117 -8.53 -10.25 -14.22
CA ARG A 117 -7.52 -10.18 -15.29
C ARG A 117 -6.74 -8.86 -15.32
N ARG A 118 -7.44 -7.74 -15.14
CA ARG A 118 -6.80 -6.42 -15.04
C ARG A 118 -5.92 -6.35 -13.79
N TYR A 119 -6.42 -6.80 -12.65
CA TYR A 119 -5.69 -6.75 -11.38
C TYR A 119 -4.47 -7.67 -11.41
N GLU A 120 -4.56 -8.86 -12.02
CA GLU A 120 -3.43 -9.76 -12.24
C GLU A 120 -2.26 -9.05 -12.91
N ARG A 121 -2.54 -8.41 -14.06
CA ARG A 121 -1.54 -7.70 -14.87
C ARG A 121 -0.96 -6.49 -14.15
N LEU A 122 -1.76 -5.78 -13.36
CA LEU A 122 -1.37 -4.49 -12.78
C LEU A 122 -0.75 -4.60 -11.39
N PHE A 123 -0.97 -5.69 -10.65
CA PHE A 123 -0.17 -6.01 -9.46
C PHE A 123 1.21 -6.56 -9.84
N ASN A 124 1.27 -7.31 -10.94
CA ASN A 124 2.51 -7.90 -11.45
C ASN A 124 3.35 -6.89 -12.24
N THR A 125 3.97 -5.95 -11.51
CA THR A 125 4.72 -4.82 -12.09
C THR A 125 6.22 -5.04 -12.20
N ASP A 126 6.75 -6.10 -11.57
CA ASP A 126 8.17 -6.45 -11.59
C ASP A 126 8.40 -7.59 -12.60
N PRO A 127 8.85 -7.30 -13.84
CA PRO A 127 9.07 -8.33 -14.85
C PRO A 127 10.19 -9.30 -14.48
N GLU A 128 11.05 -8.96 -13.51
CA GLU A 128 12.11 -9.84 -13.00
C GLU A 128 11.59 -10.79 -11.90
N GLN A 129 10.43 -10.50 -11.29
CA GLN A 129 9.77 -11.34 -10.30
C GLN A 129 8.26 -11.42 -10.52
N ASP A 130 7.92 -12.18 -11.55
CA ASP A 130 6.56 -12.62 -11.79
C ASP A 130 6.05 -13.50 -10.63
N PHE A 131 4.87 -13.20 -10.11
CA PHE A 131 4.14 -14.06 -9.19
C PHE A 131 2.74 -14.34 -9.72
N LEU A 132 2.31 -15.59 -9.54
CA LEU A 132 1.00 -16.04 -9.98
C LEU A 132 -0.06 -15.70 -8.93
N ILE A 133 -1.14 -15.06 -9.38
CA ILE A 133 -2.30 -14.73 -8.56
C ILE A 133 -3.42 -15.70 -8.94
N CYS A 134 -3.79 -16.56 -8.00
CA CYS A 134 -4.83 -17.56 -8.18
C CYS A 134 -6.08 -17.23 -7.35
N PRO A 135 -7.27 -17.67 -7.79
CA PRO A 135 -8.46 -17.64 -6.95
C PRO A 135 -8.25 -18.45 -5.67
N PRO A 136 -8.61 -17.91 -4.49
CA PRO A 136 -8.45 -18.63 -3.23
C PRO A 136 -9.54 -19.70 -3.06
N GLU A 137 -9.25 -20.75 -2.29
CA GLU A 137 -10.30 -21.69 -1.89
C GLU A 137 -11.34 -21.01 -0.99
N PRO A 138 -12.64 -21.37 -1.10
CA PRO A 138 -13.71 -20.70 -0.34
C PRO A 138 -13.47 -20.66 1.18
N ASP A 139 -12.96 -21.74 1.74
CA ASP A 139 -12.70 -21.84 3.19
C ASP A 139 -11.46 -21.04 3.63
N GLU A 140 -10.42 -20.97 2.79
CA GLU A 140 -9.23 -20.15 3.03
C GLU A 140 -9.59 -18.67 2.97
N ALA A 141 -10.37 -18.27 1.96
CA ALA A 141 -10.88 -16.93 1.82
C ALA A 141 -11.74 -16.53 3.03
N LEU A 142 -12.67 -17.37 3.47
CA LEU A 142 -13.52 -17.07 4.62
C LEU A 142 -12.72 -16.91 5.93
N ARG A 143 -11.67 -17.73 6.13
CA ARG A 143 -10.77 -17.56 7.27
C ARG A 143 -10.00 -16.25 7.19
N CYS A 144 -9.49 -15.90 6.01
CA CYS A 144 -8.79 -14.65 5.78
C CYS A 144 -9.72 -13.43 6.00
N GLU A 145 -10.95 -13.44 5.48
CA GLU A 145 -11.96 -12.39 5.71
C GLU A 145 -12.18 -12.12 7.20
N ARG A 146 -12.36 -13.19 8.00
CA ARG A 146 -12.52 -13.07 9.45
C ARG A 146 -11.27 -12.49 10.11
N ARG A 147 -10.08 -12.88 9.64
CA ARG A 147 -8.81 -12.38 10.17
C ARG A 147 -8.59 -10.90 9.82
N VAL A 148 -8.92 -10.48 8.60
CA VAL A 148 -8.89 -9.08 8.17
C VAL A 148 -9.86 -8.25 9.01
N ALA A 149 -11.10 -8.72 9.21
CA ALA A 149 -12.07 -8.03 10.05
C ALA A 149 -11.57 -7.89 11.50
N ALA A 150 -10.98 -8.95 12.07
CA ALA A 150 -10.40 -8.91 13.40
C ALA A 150 -9.18 -7.97 13.50
N ALA A 151 -8.36 -7.89 12.44
CA ALA A 151 -7.21 -7.00 12.37
C ALA A 151 -7.63 -5.52 12.28
N LEU A 152 -8.64 -5.20 11.45
CA LEU A 152 -9.22 -3.86 11.39
C LEU A 152 -9.80 -3.44 12.75
N ALA A 153 -10.55 -4.33 13.42
CA ALA A 153 -11.09 -4.07 14.76
C ALA A 153 -10.00 -3.95 15.84
N LEU A 154 -8.86 -4.63 15.67
CA LEU A 154 -7.69 -4.47 16.53
C LEU A 154 -7.07 -3.08 16.34
N LEU A 155 -6.83 -2.66 15.10
CA LEU A 155 -6.31 -1.34 14.77
C LEU A 155 -7.26 -0.24 15.28
N GLU A 156 -8.56 -0.33 15.02
CA GLU A 156 -9.54 0.66 15.50
C GLU A 156 -9.47 0.89 17.01
N ARG A 157 -9.30 -0.20 17.78
CA ARG A 157 -9.28 -0.16 19.24
C ARG A 157 -7.94 0.29 19.81
N CYS A 158 -6.83 -0.16 19.23
CA CYS A 158 -5.49 -0.03 19.81
C CYS A 158 -4.61 1.02 19.12
N ASP A 159 -4.90 1.36 17.86
CA ASP A 159 -4.22 2.37 17.08
C ASP A 159 -5.20 3.08 16.11
N PRO A 160 -6.12 3.91 16.64
CA PRO A 160 -7.18 4.53 15.85
C PRO A 160 -6.66 5.44 14.73
N ASP A 161 -5.47 6.03 14.89
CA ASP A 161 -4.86 6.88 13.85
C ASP A 161 -4.44 6.04 12.64
N SER A 162 -3.75 4.91 12.86
CA SER A 162 -3.39 3.98 11.76
C SER A 162 -4.64 3.39 11.11
N HIS A 163 -5.66 3.07 11.90
CA HIS A 163 -6.94 2.60 11.36
C HIS A 163 -7.60 3.66 10.47
N ALA A 164 -7.71 4.90 10.95
CA ALA A 164 -8.31 5.99 10.19
C ALA A 164 -7.51 6.30 8.91
N GLU A 165 -6.19 6.35 8.99
CA GLU A 165 -5.33 6.54 7.83
C GLU A 165 -5.47 5.41 6.80
N LEU A 166 -5.55 4.16 7.25
CA LEU A 166 -5.79 3.01 6.37
C LEU A 166 -7.12 3.16 5.63
N LEU A 167 -8.20 3.52 6.32
CA LEU A 167 -9.52 3.68 5.70
C LEU A 167 -9.59 4.85 4.71
N VAL A 168 -8.69 5.82 4.84
CA VAL A 168 -8.54 6.92 3.88
C VAL A 168 -7.81 6.46 2.62
N LEU A 169 -6.75 5.67 2.80
CA LEU A 169 -5.88 5.26 1.69
C LEU A 169 -6.43 4.04 0.94
N ILE A 170 -7.09 3.12 1.62
CA ILE A 170 -7.52 1.84 1.08
C ILE A 170 -9.02 1.84 0.82
N LYS A 171 -9.38 1.38 -0.38
CA LYS A 171 -10.74 1.19 -0.85
C LYS A 171 -11.06 -0.28 -1.07
N GLU A 172 -10.11 -1.06 -1.54
CA GLU A 172 -10.30 -2.49 -1.85
C GLU A 172 -9.23 -3.36 -1.19
N ILE A 173 -9.68 -4.47 -0.61
CA ILE A 173 -8.82 -5.57 -0.16
C ILE A 173 -9.20 -6.80 -0.99
N VAL A 174 -8.27 -7.22 -1.85
CA VAL A 174 -8.45 -8.35 -2.76
C VAL A 174 -7.81 -9.58 -2.15
N LEU A 175 -8.60 -10.62 -1.94
CA LEU A 175 -8.14 -11.89 -1.36
C LEU A 175 -7.80 -12.86 -2.48
N ALA A 176 -6.55 -13.29 -2.54
CA ALA A 176 -6.06 -14.23 -3.54
C ALA A 176 -5.18 -15.31 -2.90
N SER A 177 -4.77 -16.31 -3.67
CA SER A 177 -3.75 -17.27 -3.25
C SER A 177 -2.59 -17.28 -4.22
N GLY A 178 -1.40 -17.63 -3.73
CA GLY A 178 -0.31 -18.06 -4.60
C GLY A 178 -0.58 -19.41 -5.28
N PRO A 179 0.29 -19.84 -6.19
CA PRO A 179 0.19 -21.15 -6.82
C PRO A 179 0.36 -22.28 -5.78
N LYS A 180 -0.47 -23.33 -5.89
CA LYS A 180 -0.43 -24.49 -4.98
C LYS A 180 0.72 -25.46 -5.26
N THR A 181 1.48 -25.23 -6.33
CA THR A 181 2.60 -26.09 -6.72
C THR A 181 3.71 -25.99 -5.68
N PRO A 182 4.16 -27.12 -5.08
CA PRO A 182 5.24 -27.09 -4.11
C PRO A 182 6.51 -26.43 -4.66
N GLY A 183 7.06 -25.46 -3.92
CA GLY A 183 8.27 -24.72 -4.31
C GLY A 183 8.06 -23.63 -5.34
N ALA A 184 6.83 -23.37 -5.79
CA ALA A 184 6.54 -22.18 -6.58
C ALA A 184 6.66 -20.92 -5.73
N MET A 185 7.13 -19.82 -6.34
CA MET A 185 7.15 -18.53 -5.66
C MET A 185 5.71 -18.10 -5.34
N THR A 186 5.52 -17.58 -4.14
CA THR A 186 4.28 -17.01 -3.64
C THR A 186 4.53 -15.59 -3.16
N PHE A 187 3.46 -14.85 -2.92
CA PHE A 187 3.48 -13.52 -2.31
C PHE A 187 2.75 -13.56 -0.97
N ASP A 188 3.03 -12.61 -0.08
CA ASP A 188 2.27 -12.41 1.17
C ASP A 188 1.19 -11.34 0.96
N GLY A 189 1.57 -10.24 0.32
CA GLY A 189 0.70 -9.17 -0.14
C GLY A 189 1.30 -8.44 -1.35
N ALA A 190 0.51 -7.57 -1.97
CA ALA A 190 0.99 -6.69 -3.04
C ALA A 190 0.19 -5.38 -3.13
N SER A 191 0.90 -4.32 -3.50
CA SER A 191 0.35 -3.00 -3.82
C SER A 191 0.94 -2.49 -5.14
N SER A 192 0.15 -1.74 -5.90
CA SER A 192 0.59 -1.16 -7.18
C SER A 192 0.13 0.27 -7.34
N PHE A 193 1.00 1.14 -7.85
CA PHE A 193 0.65 2.53 -8.16
C PHE A 193 -0.53 2.62 -9.14
N MET A 194 -0.61 1.70 -10.10
CA MET A 194 -1.70 1.63 -11.10
C MET A 194 -3.04 1.19 -10.50
N LEU A 195 -3.02 0.71 -9.26
CA LEU A 195 -4.16 0.26 -8.48
C LEU A 195 -4.23 1.01 -7.14
N PHE A 196 -3.86 2.30 -7.13
CA PHE A 196 -3.93 3.14 -5.93
C PHE A 196 -5.29 2.99 -5.22
N GLY A 197 -5.24 2.62 -3.95
CA GLY A 197 -6.38 2.30 -3.11
C GLY A 197 -6.81 0.82 -3.10
N ALA A 198 -6.16 -0.06 -3.86
CA ALA A 198 -6.34 -1.50 -3.74
C ALA A 198 -5.08 -2.17 -3.20
N ILE A 199 -5.30 -3.19 -2.38
CA ILE A 199 -4.25 -4.07 -1.87
C ILE A 199 -4.64 -5.53 -2.15
N LEU A 200 -3.65 -6.36 -2.46
CA LEU A 200 -3.81 -7.80 -2.60
C LEU A 200 -3.25 -8.46 -1.35
N LEU A 201 -4.00 -9.40 -0.76
CA LEU A 201 -3.54 -10.22 0.35
C LEU A 201 -3.62 -11.70 -0.02
N ASN A 202 -2.55 -12.44 0.26
CA ASN A 202 -2.58 -13.89 0.18
C ASN A 202 -3.37 -14.45 1.36
N VAL A 203 -4.40 -15.25 1.08
CA VAL A 203 -5.25 -15.85 2.11
C VAL A 203 -4.49 -16.76 3.10
N ASN A 204 -3.32 -17.25 2.67
CA ASN A 204 -2.44 -18.12 3.45
C ASN A 204 -1.12 -17.42 3.85
N GLY A 205 -0.93 -16.12 3.56
CA GLY A 205 0.31 -15.39 3.84
C GLY A 205 0.49 -14.97 5.30
N HIS A 206 -0.59 -14.98 6.09
CA HIS A 206 -0.56 -14.54 7.49
C HIS A 206 -1.33 -15.51 8.38
N GLU A 207 -0.73 -15.92 9.49
CA GLU A 207 -1.30 -16.93 10.38
C GLU A 207 -2.19 -16.28 11.45
N SER A 208 -1.76 -15.13 11.99
CA SER A 208 -2.38 -14.46 13.13
C SER A 208 -3.08 -13.13 12.77
N VAL A 209 -3.95 -12.66 13.66
CA VAL A 209 -4.59 -11.33 13.56
C VAL A 209 -3.55 -10.21 13.58
N LEU A 210 -2.48 -10.37 14.37
CA LEU A 210 -1.44 -9.36 14.50
C LEU A 210 -0.59 -9.26 13.22
N GLN A 211 -0.20 -10.39 12.62
CA GLN A 211 0.47 -10.42 11.32
C GLN A 211 -0.41 -9.81 10.22
N THR A 212 -1.72 -10.05 10.26
CA THR A 212 -2.64 -9.42 9.30
C THR A 212 -2.76 -7.92 9.52
N ALA A 213 -2.75 -7.43 10.77
CA ALA A 213 -2.71 -6.00 11.06
C ALA A 213 -1.41 -5.36 10.54
N GLU A 214 -0.26 -6.02 10.71
CA GLU A 214 1.01 -5.56 10.12
C GLU A 214 0.96 -5.52 8.60
N ALA A 215 0.41 -6.54 7.95
CA ALA A 215 0.26 -6.60 6.50
C ALA A 215 -0.64 -5.46 5.98
N LEU A 216 -1.74 -5.18 6.67
CA LEU A 216 -2.59 -4.04 6.35
C LEU A 216 -1.83 -2.71 6.46
N ILE A 217 -1.01 -2.52 7.51
CA ILE A 217 -0.13 -1.36 7.68
C ILE A 217 0.94 -1.31 6.58
N HIS A 218 1.50 -2.47 6.20
CA HIS A 218 2.49 -2.60 5.14
C HIS A 218 1.94 -2.08 3.81
N GLU A 219 0.81 -2.64 3.36
CA GLU A 219 0.24 -2.33 2.05
C GLU A 219 -0.36 -0.91 1.99
N SER A 220 -0.95 -0.43 3.08
CA SER A 220 -1.37 0.98 3.19
C SER A 220 -0.20 1.95 3.19
N SER A 221 0.96 1.56 3.74
CA SER A 221 2.17 2.38 3.69
C SER A 221 2.73 2.47 2.27
N HIS A 222 2.60 1.42 1.45
CA HIS A 222 2.88 1.52 0.01
C HIS A 222 1.94 2.50 -0.69
N ASN A 223 0.64 2.45 -0.41
CA ASN A 223 -0.32 3.40 -0.95
C ASN A 223 -0.01 4.85 -0.52
N LEU A 224 0.38 5.07 0.74
CA LEU A 224 0.84 6.39 1.19
C LEU A 224 2.02 6.89 0.36
N LEU A 225 3.04 6.04 0.14
CA LEU A 225 4.19 6.40 -0.69
C LEU A 225 3.79 6.69 -2.14
N PHE A 226 2.92 5.90 -2.74
CA PHE A 226 2.40 6.16 -4.09
C PHE A 226 1.76 7.54 -4.20
N GLY A 227 0.94 7.91 -3.21
CA GLY A 227 0.32 9.22 -3.17
C GLY A 227 1.33 10.36 -2.98
N LEU A 228 2.36 10.17 -2.15
CA LEU A 228 3.46 11.13 -2.00
C LEU A 228 4.27 11.29 -3.29
N CYS A 229 4.49 10.19 -4.02
CA CYS A 229 5.26 10.13 -5.26
C CYS A 229 4.49 10.60 -6.50
N ALA A 230 3.24 11.06 -6.35
CA ALA A 230 2.44 11.52 -7.47
C ALA A 230 3.21 12.54 -8.34
N ASP A 231 3.91 13.48 -7.70
CA ASP A 231 4.63 14.59 -8.34
C ASP A 231 6.11 14.27 -8.70
N GLY A 232 6.59 13.06 -8.40
CA GLY A 232 7.95 12.63 -8.72
C GLY A 232 8.50 11.55 -7.79
N SER A 233 9.57 10.87 -8.22
CA SER A 233 10.21 9.79 -7.46
C SER A 233 10.89 10.28 -6.16
N LEU A 234 11.05 9.36 -5.20
CA LEU A 234 11.85 9.57 -4.00
C LEU A 234 13.35 9.52 -4.29
N THR A 235 13.76 8.92 -5.41
CA THR A 235 15.16 8.71 -5.76
C THR A 235 15.46 9.24 -7.17
N GLY A 236 16.68 9.72 -7.37
CA GLY A 236 17.24 10.09 -8.67
C GLY A 236 18.20 9.04 -9.22
N ASN A 237 18.31 7.88 -8.56
CA ASN A 237 19.17 6.79 -9.02
C ASN A 237 18.64 6.24 -10.37
N PRO A 238 19.53 5.84 -11.30
CA PRO A 238 19.13 5.13 -12.51
C PRO A 238 18.37 3.83 -12.21
N GLU A 239 17.29 3.57 -12.95
CA GLU A 239 16.42 2.39 -12.76
C GLU A 239 17.13 1.05 -13.01
N ASN A 240 18.23 1.04 -13.76
CA ASN A 240 19.01 -0.16 -14.09
C ASN A 240 20.12 -0.49 -13.06
N GLU A 241 20.41 0.41 -12.13
CA GLU A 241 21.34 0.11 -11.05
C GLU A 241 20.71 -0.85 -10.04
N ARG A 242 21.53 -1.71 -9.43
CA ARG A 242 21.08 -2.76 -8.53
C ARG A 242 21.94 -2.76 -7.26
N TYR A 243 21.29 -2.93 -6.11
CA TYR A 243 21.88 -2.82 -4.79
C TYR A 243 21.34 -3.91 -3.86
N ASP A 244 22.11 -4.26 -2.82
CA ASP A 244 21.70 -5.27 -1.84
C ASP A 244 20.46 -4.82 -1.05
N SER A 245 19.46 -5.69 -0.99
CA SER A 245 18.16 -5.44 -0.36
C SER A 245 18.06 -6.15 1.00
N PRO A 246 17.46 -5.53 2.03
CA PRO A 246 17.25 -6.21 3.33
C PRO A 246 16.24 -7.37 3.25
N LEU A 247 15.30 -7.29 2.32
CA LEU A 247 14.14 -8.19 2.26
C LEU A 247 14.22 -9.22 1.13
N ARG A 248 15.22 -9.11 0.24
CA ARG A 248 15.38 -9.98 -0.92
C ARG A 248 16.81 -10.44 -1.09
N LEU A 249 16.99 -11.66 -1.56
CA LEU A 249 18.30 -12.23 -1.87
C LEU A 249 18.87 -11.62 -3.16
N ASP A 250 18.00 -11.24 -4.10
CA ASP A 250 18.38 -10.61 -5.34
C ASP A 250 18.54 -9.08 -5.19
N PRO A 251 19.59 -8.49 -5.79
CA PRO A 251 19.76 -7.04 -5.82
C PRO A 251 18.59 -6.30 -6.47
N ARG A 252 18.22 -5.12 -5.96
CA ARG A 252 17.06 -4.33 -6.41
C ARG A 252 17.43 -2.91 -6.86
N PRO A 253 16.59 -2.25 -7.69
CA PRO A 253 16.66 -0.82 -7.88
C PRO A 253 16.58 -0.06 -6.55
N MET A 254 17.24 1.09 -6.45
CA MET A 254 17.24 1.89 -5.22
C MET A 254 15.83 2.32 -4.79
N ASP A 255 14.94 2.61 -5.74
CA ASP A 255 13.55 2.97 -5.47
C ASP A 255 12.83 1.90 -4.63
N GLY A 256 12.99 0.62 -5.01
CA GLY A 256 12.43 -0.50 -4.27
C GLY A 256 13.01 -0.64 -2.87
N ILE A 257 14.30 -0.35 -2.67
CA ILE A 257 14.95 -0.41 -1.35
C ILE A 257 14.50 0.74 -0.45
N VAL A 258 14.35 1.95 -1.00
CA VAL A 258 13.81 3.11 -0.27
C VAL A 258 12.37 2.83 0.17
N HIS A 259 11.53 2.30 -0.72
CA HIS A 259 10.15 1.90 -0.40
C HIS A 259 10.12 0.85 0.71
N ALA A 260 10.86 -0.25 0.55
CA ALA A 260 10.97 -1.32 1.52
C ALA A 260 11.43 -0.82 2.90
N THR A 261 12.46 0.03 2.93
CA THR A 261 13.01 0.58 4.17
C THR A 261 11.99 1.49 4.88
N PHE A 262 11.26 2.33 4.14
CA PHE A 262 10.19 3.13 4.74
C PHE A 262 9.07 2.27 5.32
N VAL A 263 8.62 1.26 4.58
CA VAL A 263 7.53 0.37 5.01
C VAL A 263 7.93 -0.42 6.26
N LEU A 264 9.18 -0.89 6.36
CA LEU A 264 9.68 -1.55 7.58
C LEU A 264 9.59 -0.67 8.83
N ALA A 265 9.89 0.63 8.68
CA ALA A 265 9.72 1.56 9.79
C ALA A 265 8.24 1.72 10.17
N ARG A 266 7.33 1.74 9.19
CA ARG A 266 5.88 1.83 9.42
C ARG A 266 5.31 0.58 10.08
N MET A 267 5.77 -0.61 9.67
CA MET A 267 5.45 -1.88 10.33
C MET A 267 5.88 -1.84 11.79
N TYR A 268 7.15 -1.46 12.07
CA TYR A 268 7.64 -1.31 13.43
C TYR A 268 6.77 -0.34 14.24
N GLN A 269 6.48 0.85 13.69
CA GLN A 269 5.68 1.86 14.36
C GLN A 269 4.28 1.35 14.70
N GLY A 270 3.60 0.71 13.75
CA GLY A 270 2.25 0.20 13.97
C GLY A 270 2.21 -0.88 15.05
N ILE A 271 3.12 -1.87 14.98
CA ILE A 271 3.22 -2.89 16.04
C ILE A 271 3.58 -2.28 17.38
N ARG A 272 4.48 -1.29 17.42
CA ARG A 272 4.87 -0.63 18.66
C ARG A 272 3.68 0.10 19.28
N ARG A 273 2.88 0.81 18.48
CA ARG A 273 1.66 1.48 18.94
C ARG A 273 0.63 0.48 19.48
N LEU A 274 0.48 -0.68 18.86
CA LEU A 274 -0.37 -1.76 19.39
C LEU A 274 0.11 -2.28 20.76
N VAL A 275 1.43 -2.46 20.94
CA VAL A 275 2.01 -2.85 22.24
C VAL A 275 1.79 -1.76 23.29
N ASP A 276 2.13 -0.51 22.96
CA ASP A 276 2.03 0.64 23.86
C ASP A 276 0.58 0.95 24.24
N SER A 277 -0.40 0.53 23.43
CA SER A 277 -1.82 0.63 23.74
C SER A 277 -2.24 -0.20 24.97
N GLY A 278 -1.45 -1.23 25.34
CA GLY A 278 -1.81 -2.19 26.39
C GLY A 278 -3.02 -3.08 26.07
N GLY A 279 -3.53 -3.05 24.84
CA GLY A 279 -4.75 -3.75 24.42
C GLY A 279 -4.52 -5.14 23.80
N LEU A 280 -3.29 -5.62 23.79
CA LEU A 280 -2.90 -6.94 23.31
C LEU A 280 -3.01 -8.00 24.41
N SER A 281 -3.32 -9.24 24.02
CA SER A 281 -3.16 -10.40 24.92
C SER A 281 -1.67 -10.68 25.21
N ALA A 282 -1.39 -11.53 26.20
CA ALA A 282 -0.02 -11.94 26.51
C ALA A 282 0.66 -12.62 25.30
N GLU A 283 -0.05 -13.53 24.62
CA GLU A 283 0.43 -14.21 23.40
C GLU A 283 0.69 -13.21 22.26
N GLN A 284 -0.25 -12.28 22.03
CA GLN A 284 -0.07 -11.23 21.02
C GLN A 284 1.09 -10.28 21.35
N THR A 285 1.34 -10.03 22.64
CA THR A 285 2.46 -9.19 23.08
C THR A 285 3.79 -9.87 22.79
N GLU A 286 3.91 -11.19 23.04
CA GLU A 286 5.12 -11.95 22.72
C GLU A 286 5.37 -12.02 21.21
N GLU A 287 4.32 -12.25 20.42
CA GLU A 287 4.38 -12.20 18.95
C GLU A 287 4.83 -10.80 18.47
N ALA A 288 4.23 -9.73 19.01
CA ALA A 288 4.56 -8.35 18.68
C ALA A 288 6.04 -8.02 18.93
N HIS A 289 6.61 -8.48 20.04
CA HIS A 289 8.02 -8.26 20.33
C HIS A 289 8.95 -8.94 19.32
N THR A 290 8.57 -10.12 18.83
CA THR A 290 9.30 -10.82 17.76
C THR A 290 9.23 -10.03 16.44
N MET A 291 8.05 -9.52 16.08
CA MET A 291 7.84 -8.71 14.89
C MET A 291 8.62 -7.39 14.96
N LEU A 292 8.62 -6.71 16.12
CA LEU A 292 9.40 -5.49 16.34
C LEU A 292 10.90 -5.71 16.15
N ALA A 293 11.44 -6.79 16.73
CA ALA A 293 12.85 -7.14 16.59
C ALA A 293 13.23 -7.39 15.12
N LEU A 294 12.39 -8.13 14.39
CA LEU A 294 12.59 -8.41 12.98
C LEU A 294 12.56 -7.12 12.13
N SER A 295 11.52 -6.30 12.30
CA SER A 295 11.34 -5.05 11.57
C SER A 295 12.47 -4.05 11.85
N ALA A 296 12.95 -3.93 13.08
CA ALA A 296 14.10 -3.08 13.42
C ALA A 296 15.39 -3.55 12.75
N SER A 297 15.68 -4.86 12.81
CA SER A 297 16.87 -5.44 12.16
C SER A 297 16.85 -5.22 10.65
N LYS A 298 15.70 -5.49 10.00
CA LYS A 298 15.54 -5.32 8.55
C LYS A 298 15.57 -3.86 8.13
N TYR A 299 15.00 -2.97 8.95
CA TYR A 299 15.10 -1.54 8.73
C TYR A 299 16.56 -1.07 8.75
N GLU A 300 17.36 -1.53 9.73
CA GLU A 300 18.77 -1.16 9.85
C GLU A 300 19.58 -1.63 8.62
N GLU A 301 19.31 -2.84 8.13
CA GLU A 301 19.87 -3.35 6.89
C GLU A 301 19.55 -2.46 5.69
N GLY A 302 18.28 -2.12 5.48
CA GLY A 302 17.84 -1.26 4.39
C GLY A 302 18.39 0.16 4.49
N TRP A 303 18.37 0.74 5.70
CA TRP A 303 18.89 2.08 5.95
C TRP A 303 20.39 2.18 5.64
N ARG A 304 21.18 1.14 5.93
CA ARG A 304 22.60 1.11 5.58
C ARG A 304 22.81 1.23 4.08
N THR A 305 22.04 0.50 3.28
CA THR A 305 22.10 0.62 1.81
C THR A 305 21.66 2.01 1.35
N VAL A 306 20.52 2.51 1.85
CA VAL A 306 19.97 3.82 1.47
C VAL A 306 20.94 4.96 1.81
N SER A 307 21.48 4.98 3.04
CA SER A 307 22.36 6.06 3.51
C SER A 307 23.68 6.16 2.76
N VAL A 308 24.17 5.06 2.19
CA VAL A 308 25.42 5.02 1.41
C VAL A 308 25.18 5.31 -0.07
N HIS A 309 24.11 4.79 -0.65
CA HIS A 309 23.95 4.70 -2.10
C HIS A 309 22.80 5.53 -2.68
N ALA A 310 21.82 5.94 -1.88
CA ALA A 310 20.63 6.61 -2.41
C ALA A 310 20.92 8.07 -2.79
N GLN A 311 20.54 8.42 -4.01
CA GLN A 311 20.44 9.79 -4.50
C GLN A 311 19.02 10.30 -4.21
N LEU A 312 18.71 10.55 -2.94
CA LEU A 312 17.36 10.96 -2.54
C LEU A 312 17.00 12.33 -3.13
N THR A 313 15.79 12.43 -3.69
CA THR A 313 15.21 13.71 -4.08
C THR A 313 14.89 14.53 -2.83
N PRO A 314 14.58 15.85 -2.94
CA PRO A 314 14.15 16.63 -1.77
C PRO A 314 12.94 16.02 -1.04
N LEU A 315 12.03 15.38 -1.78
CA LEU A 315 10.91 14.64 -1.20
C LEU A 315 11.39 13.37 -0.50
N GLY A 316 12.18 12.53 -1.19
CA GLY A 316 12.74 11.29 -0.63
C GLY A 316 13.52 11.53 0.66
N ASN A 317 14.36 12.58 0.70
CA ASN A 317 15.11 12.94 1.90
C ASN A 317 14.18 13.30 3.06
N ARG A 318 13.12 14.09 2.84
CA ARG A 318 12.16 14.43 3.91
C ARG A 318 11.44 13.19 4.45
N VAL A 319 10.97 12.32 3.56
CA VAL A 319 10.26 11.08 3.93
C VAL A 319 11.18 10.16 4.75
N MET A 320 12.37 9.90 4.22
CA MET A 320 13.31 8.95 4.81
C MET A 320 13.93 9.46 6.12
N GLN A 321 14.23 10.76 6.24
CA GLN A 321 14.74 11.32 7.49
C GLN A 321 13.71 11.29 8.61
N ARG A 322 12.42 11.48 8.32
CA ARG A 322 11.35 11.37 9.34
C ARG A 322 11.20 9.93 9.83
N ALA A 323 11.24 8.95 8.91
CA ALA A 323 11.28 7.54 9.28
C ALA A 323 12.52 7.19 10.12
N HIS A 324 13.69 7.70 9.73
CA HIS A 324 14.93 7.44 10.44
C HIS A 324 14.96 8.08 11.83
N ALA A 325 14.48 9.32 11.96
CA ALA A 325 14.36 9.99 13.25
C ALA A 325 13.48 9.20 14.22
N TYR A 326 12.37 8.60 13.73
CA TYR A 326 11.53 7.73 14.54
C TYR A 326 12.24 6.42 14.91
N MET A 327 12.94 5.78 13.97
CA MET A 327 13.57 4.48 14.21
C MET A 327 14.84 4.56 15.08
N THR A 328 15.52 5.70 15.08
CA THR A 328 16.83 5.89 15.76
C THR A 328 16.90 5.36 17.20
N PRO A 329 15.91 5.60 18.09
CA PRO A 329 15.96 5.09 19.47
C PRO A 329 15.90 3.55 19.58
N TYR A 330 15.51 2.87 18.51
CA TYR A 330 15.27 1.43 18.50
C TYR A 330 16.37 0.63 17.79
N LEU A 331 17.28 1.30 17.08
CA LEU A 331 18.39 0.64 16.35
C LEU A 331 19.49 0.18 17.31
N GLY A 332 20.10 -0.98 17.02
CA GLY A 332 21.17 -1.55 17.84
C GLY A 332 20.73 -2.10 19.21
N THR A 333 19.42 -2.12 19.50
CA THR A 333 18.86 -2.67 20.74
C THR A 333 18.69 -4.18 20.58
N SER A 334 19.28 -4.98 21.46
CA SER A 334 19.02 -6.43 21.47
C SER A 334 17.54 -6.71 21.79
N PRO A 335 16.89 -7.73 21.22
CA PRO A 335 15.50 -8.10 21.56
C PRO A 335 15.28 -8.27 23.08
N LEU A 336 16.30 -8.77 23.79
CA LEU A 336 16.30 -8.91 25.25
C LEU A 336 16.31 -7.57 26.00
N GLN A 337 16.94 -6.54 25.43
CA GLN A 337 17.00 -5.20 26.02
C GLN A 337 15.69 -4.43 25.81
N MET A 338 14.98 -4.66 24.70
CA MET A 338 13.65 -4.11 24.48
C MET A 338 12.63 -4.65 25.48
N LEU A 339 12.60 -5.98 25.69
CA LEU A 339 11.72 -6.62 26.67
C LEU A 339 11.99 -6.11 28.11
N ALA A 340 13.26 -6.01 28.49
CA ALA A 340 13.65 -5.51 29.82
C ALA A 340 13.38 -4.01 30.03
N GLY A 341 13.39 -3.20 28.96
CA GLY A 341 13.04 -1.78 28.99
C GLY A 341 11.54 -1.56 29.22
N ASP A 342 10.70 -2.32 28.53
CA ASP A 342 9.24 -2.23 28.66
C ASP A 342 8.74 -2.75 30.01
N GLU A 343 9.36 -3.78 30.59
CA GLU A 343 9.04 -4.22 31.96
C GLU A 343 9.36 -3.16 33.01
N ARG A 344 10.47 -2.42 32.85
CA ARG A 344 10.85 -1.32 33.74
C ARG A 344 9.91 -0.14 33.61
N ALA A 345 9.47 0.21 32.40
CA ALA A 345 8.49 1.28 32.18
C ALA A 345 7.13 0.94 32.81
N ARG A 346 6.64 -0.29 32.62
CA ARG A 346 5.39 -0.77 33.24
C ARG A 346 5.47 -0.82 34.78
N GLN A 347 6.61 -1.19 35.35
CA GLN A 347 6.82 -1.17 36.80
C GLN A 347 6.93 0.26 37.36
N HIS A 348 7.38 1.23 36.57
CA HIS A 348 7.44 2.63 36.98
C HIS A 348 6.06 3.29 36.96
N ASP A 349 5.22 3.02 35.95
CA ASP A 349 3.84 3.52 35.87
C ASP A 349 2.91 2.85 36.89
N ALA A 350 3.14 1.57 37.23
CA ALA A 350 2.42 0.90 38.30
C ALA A 350 2.83 1.35 39.73
N ALA A 351 3.92 2.13 39.85
CA ALA A 351 4.47 2.63 41.10
C ALA A 351 4.33 4.15 41.28
N ALA A 352 3.74 4.86 40.33
CA ALA A 352 3.39 6.26 40.48
C ALA A 352 2.04 6.39 41.25
N PRO A 353 1.99 7.19 42.34
CA PRO A 353 0.82 7.27 43.24
C PRO A 353 -0.41 7.96 42.64
#